data_AF-A0A6G2KUF5-F1
#
_entry.id   AF-A0A6G2KUF5-F1
#
_cell.length_a   1.000
_cell.length_b   1.000
_cell.length_c   1.000
_cell.angle_alpha   90.00
_cell.angle_beta   90.00
_cell.angle_gamma   90.00
#
_symmetry.space_group_name_H-M   'P 1'
#
loop_
_entity.id
_entity.type
_entity.pdbx_description
1 polymer ?
#
loop_
_entity_poly.entity_id
_entity_poly.type
_entity_poly.pdbx_seq_one_letter_code
_entity_poly.pdbx_strand_id
1 'polypeptide(L)'
;MVATSIVDADFKYIDKKGNLMKSRTELSVAMLLSFLNKPYEHNCVIAGQPPLVTNFKTADGYIQIIDNEQDIATYASIKKRLSSENVIAMGHPRLVSRIKEMDDIIFHSDAPETGSIFLEDPSFAFDYAHILPLVEKCSILHGHTSSVMVEMVGTMKNNLLVDFSEAKRIIKNVLRGFDHKFFINRRYLISETEQHYRIAFDGPKGRFDLQLPIHTTYLLEGEATVENLAVEIIKHLVPNLPKNVEGVGVYIYEGYNKGSHIISKIPVI
;
A
#
# COMPACT_ATOMS: atom_id res chain seq x y z
N MET A 1 -17.36 34.17 -11.33
CA MET A 1 -16.16 34.10 -10.48
C MET A 1 -15.36 32.90 -10.94
N VAL A 2 -14.13 33.12 -11.41
CA VAL A 2 -13.21 32.03 -11.78
C VAL A 2 -12.78 31.38 -10.48
N ALA A 3 -13.08 30.09 -10.30
CA ALA A 3 -12.59 29.33 -9.16
C ALA A 3 -11.07 29.18 -9.33
N THR A 4 -10.29 29.91 -8.54
CA THR A 4 -8.86 29.66 -8.38
C THR A 4 -8.72 28.27 -7.75
N SER A 5 -8.10 27.34 -8.49
CA SER A 5 -7.78 26.01 -7.98
C SER A 5 -6.85 26.15 -6.79
N ILE A 6 -7.26 25.59 -5.64
CA ILE A 6 -6.41 25.47 -4.46
C ILE A 6 -5.20 24.62 -4.85
N VAL A 7 -4.01 25.17 -4.73
CA VAL A 7 -2.76 24.46 -5.01
C VAL A 7 -2.17 23.91 -3.71
N ASP A 8 -1.30 22.92 -3.81
CA ASP A 8 -0.73 22.23 -2.63
C ASP A 8 -0.01 23.19 -1.65
N ALA A 9 0.48 24.32 -2.17
CA ALA A 9 1.11 25.41 -1.41
C ALA A 9 0.14 26.19 -0.50
N ASP A 10 -1.18 26.06 -0.69
CA ASP A 10 -2.20 26.72 0.13
C ASP A 10 -2.48 25.98 1.45
N PHE A 11 -1.97 24.75 1.61
CA PHE A 11 -2.15 23.94 2.80
C PHE A 11 -0.98 24.08 3.78
N LYS A 12 -1.30 24.23 5.07
CA LYS A 12 -0.31 24.13 6.15
C LYS A 12 -0.22 22.68 6.60
N TYR A 13 0.89 22.02 6.28
CA TYR A 13 1.15 20.65 6.70
C TYR A 13 1.93 20.66 8.02
N ILE A 14 1.37 20.12 9.10
CA ILE A 14 2.01 20.12 10.42
C ILE A 14 2.11 18.67 10.93
N ASP A 15 3.30 18.25 11.33
CA ASP A 15 3.49 16.92 11.93
C ASP A 15 3.09 16.86 13.42
N LYS A 16 3.14 15.67 14.01
CA LYS A 16 2.83 15.48 15.44
C LYS A 16 3.81 16.19 16.39
N LYS A 17 4.95 16.66 15.90
CA LYS A 17 5.97 17.41 16.65
C LYS A 17 5.82 18.93 16.48
N GLY A 18 4.87 19.41 15.66
CA GLY A 18 4.64 20.82 15.39
C GLY A 18 5.52 21.40 14.27
N ASN A 19 6.27 20.57 13.53
CA ASN A 19 7.09 21.02 12.41
C ASN A 19 6.19 21.33 11.20
N LEU A 20 6.45 22.46 10.54
CA LEU A 20 5.77 22.86 9.31
C LEU A 20 6.45 22.21 8.11
N MET A 21 5.70 21.35 7.42
CA MET A 21 6.11 20.65 6.20
C MET A 21 5.75 21.48 4.97
N LYS A 22 6.59 21.38 3.94
CA LYS A 22 6.49 22.09 2.66
C LYS A 22 5.60 21.37 1.65
N SER A 23 5.41 20.06 1.81
CA SER A 23 4.57 19.26 0.93
C SER A 23 3.87 18.11 1.64
N ARG A 24 2.84 17.55 0.98
CA ARG A 24 2.16 16.34 1.43
C ARG A 24 3.08 15.12 1.51
N THR A 25 4.05 15.01 0.59
CA THR A 25 5.07 13.96 0.60
C THR A 25 5.89 14.04 1.89
N GLU A 26 6.36 15.24 2.22
CA GLU A 26 7.14 15.48 3.43
C GLU A 26 6.34 15.16 4.70
N LEU A 27 5.06 15.55 4.77
CA LEU A 27 4.18 15.17 5.87
C LEU A 27 4.00 13.65 5.99
N SER A 28 3.84 12.97 4.87
CA SER A 28 3.64 11.50 4.84
C SER A 28 4.87 10.77 5.37
N VAL A 29 6.07 11.23 5.01
CA VAL A 29 7.34 10.70 5.55
C VAL A 29 7.46 10.96 7.05
N ALA A 30 7.14 12.17 7.52
CA ALA A 30 7.15 12.50 8.94
C ALA A 30 6.17 11.63 9.76
N MET A 31 4.97 11.40 9.22
CA MET A 31 3.97 10.50 9.82
C MET A 31 4.46 9.05 9.86
N LEU A 32 5.10 8.57 8.79
CA LEU A 32 5.67 7.23 8.72
C LEU A 32 6.79 7.04 9.74
N LEU A 33 7.75 7.97 9.80
CA LEU A 33 8.83 7.93 10.79
C LEU A 33 8.27 7.93 12.22
N SER A 34 7.25 8.75 12.48
CA SER A 34 6.56 8.78 13.77
C SER A 34 5.83 7.47 14.08
N PHE A 35 5.16 6.86 13.10
CA PHE A 35 4.47 5.58 13.23
C PHE A 35 5.44 4.44 13.55
N LEU A 36 6.62 4.45 12.93
CA LEU A 36 7.68 3.46 13.15
C LEU A 36 8.50 3.72 14.43
N ASN A 37 8.14 4.72 15.23
CA ASN A 37 8.92 5.17 16.40
C ASN A 37 10.39 5.47 16.07
N LYS A 38 10.67 6.01 14.87
CA LYS A 38 12.00 6.42 14.42
C LYS A 38 12.21 7.91 14.71
N PRO A 39 13.15 8.29 15.60
CA PRO A 39 13.50 9.69 15.82
C PRO A 39 14.04 10.33 14.54
N TYR A 40 13.71 11.60 14.33
CA TYR A 40 14.20 12.38 13.18
C TYR A 40 14.33 13.86 13.53
N GLU A 41 15.28 14.51 12.87
CA GLU A 41 15.43 15.95 12.78
C GLU A 41 14.87 16.43 11.43
N HIS A 42 14.16 17.56 11.43
CA HIS A 42 13.56 18.16 10.24
C HIS A 42 14.36 19.39 9.78
N ASN A 43 14.46 19.61 8.47
CA ASN A 43 15.28 20.68 7.86
C ASN A 43 16.73 20.67 8.37
N CYS A 44 17.37 19.49 8.32
CA CYS A 44 18.74 19.32 8.81
C CYS A 44 19.74 20.04 7.90
N VAL A 45 20.57 20.90 8.50
CA VAL A 45 21.62 21.65 7.80
C VAL A 45 22.86 20.78 7.69
N ILE A 46 23.32 20.56 6.46
CA ILE A 46 24.56 19.85 6.15
C ILE A 46 25.67 20.88 5.99
N ALA A 47 26.70 20.76 6.82
CA ALA A 47 27.84 21.65 6.82
C ALA A 47 28.58 21.65 5.47
N GLY A 48 29.00 22.82 5.01
CA GLY A 48 29.72 23.01 3.75
C GLY A 48 29.58 24.43 3.22
N GLN A 49 30.25 24.74 2.11
CA GLN A 49 30.12 26.01 1.40
C GLN A 49 29.64 25.76 -0.05
N PRO A 50 28.42 26.19 -0.45
CA PRO A 50 27.34 26.69 0.41
C PRO A 50 26.76 25.56 1.30
N PRO A 51 26.11 25.91 2.43
CA PRO A 51 25.40 24.92 3.25
C PRO A 51 24.25 24.31 2.45
N LEU A 52 24.01 23.01 2.64
CA LEU A 52 22.86 22.32 2.05
C LEU A 52 21.85 22.02 3.14
N VAL A 53 20.59 21.85 2.76
CA VAL A 53 19.52 21.49 3.70
C VAL A 53 18.86 20.23 3.16
N THR A 54 18.73 19.23 4.01
CA THR A 54 17.91 18.05 3.72
C THR A 54 16.64 18.03 4.55
N ASN A 55 15.61 17.34 4.08
CA ASN A 55 14.31 17.32 4.75
C ASN A 55 14.38 16.58 6.08
N PHE A 56 14.98 15.39 6.12
CA PHE A 56 15.06 14.59 7.34
C PHE A 56 16.45 14.03 7.57
N LYS A 57 16.86 13.97 8.84
CA LYS A 57 17.97 13.16 9.33
C LYS A 57 17.44 12.18 10.37
N THR A 58 17.82 10.92 10.23
CA THR A 58 17.49 9.82 11.17
C THR A 58 18.80 9.16 11.63
N ALA A 59 18.70 8.17 12.52
CA ALA A 59 19.85 7.35 12.89
C ALA A 59 20.42 6.53 11.72
N ASP A 60 19.59 6.23 10.71
CA ASP A 60 19.93 5.36 9.59
C ASP A 60 20.37 6.13 8.33
N GLY A 61 20.40 7.46 8.39
CA GLY A 61 20.79 8.34 7.28
C GLY A 61 19.87 9.53 7.06
N TYR A 62 19.99 10.13 5.88
CA TYR A 62 19.32 11.35 5.44
C TYR A 62 18.26 11.05 4.38
N ILE A 63 17.15 11.80 4.40
CA ILE A 63 16.05 11.66 3.44
C ILE A 63 15.79 13.01 2.79
N GLN A 64 15.93 13.06 1.47
CA GLN A 64 15.62 14.22 0.64
C GLN A 64 14.27 14.03 -0.07
N ILE A 65 13.37 14.99 0.07
CA ILE A 65 12.11 15.00 -0.67
C ILE A 65 12.31 15.63 -2.05
N ILE A 66 11.73 15.00 -3.09
CA ILE A 66 11.81 15.41 -4.49
C ILE A 66 10.40 15.77 -4.98
N ASP A 67 10.05 17.04 -4.85
CA ASP A 67 8.77 17.58 -5.31
C ASP A 67 8.91 18.33 -6.65
N ASN A 68 10.13 18.77 -7.00
CA ASN A 68 10.43 19.46 -8.25
C ASN A 68 11.84 19.12 -8.81
N GLU A 69 12.18 19.66 -9.98
CA GLU A 69 13.49 19.41 -10.62
C GLU A 69 14.68 20.00 -9.85
N GLN A 70 14.48 21.10 -9.11
CA GLN A 70 15.54 21.71 -8.30
C GLN A 70 15.94 20.79 -7.14
N ASP A 71 15.01 20.02 -6.59
CA ASP A 71 15.27 19.05 -5.53
C ASP A 71 16.19 17.92 -6.00
N ILE A 72 16.14 17.55 -7.29
CA ILE A 72 17.04 16.55 -7.89
C ILE A 72 18.50 17.04 -7.83
N ALA A 73 18.73 18.30 -8.21
CA ALA A 73 20.07 18.90 -8.15
C ALA A 73 20.57 19.05 -6.70
N THR A 74 19.66 19.40 -5.78
CA THR A 74 19.95 19.46 -4.34
C THR A 74 20.33 18.10 -3.80
N TYR A 75 19.57 17.05 -4.14
CA TYR A 75 19.86 15.67 -3.76
C TYR A 75 21.23 15.21 -4.25
N ALA A 76 21.56 15.45 -5.53
CA ALA A 76 22.88 15.10 -6.08
C ALA A 76 24.02 15.80 -5.31
N SER A 77 23.82 17.07 -4.96
CA SER A 77 24.77 17.85 -4.17
C SER A 77 24.93 17.31 -2.74
N ILE A 78 23.83 16.91 -2.10
CA ILE A 78 23.81 16.29 -0.77
C ILE A 78 24.54 14.96 -0.80
N LYS A 79 24.19 14.07 -1.74
CA LYS A 79 24.79 12.74 -1.88
C LYS A 79 26.30 12.83 -2.10
N LYS A 80 26.75 13.76 -2.96
CA LYS A 80 28.18 14.02 -3.17
C LYS A 80 28.89 14.51 -1.90
N ARG A 81 28.21 15.34 -1.08
CA ARG A 81 28.78 15.90 0.15
C ARG A 81 28.82 14.89 1.29
N LEU A 82 27.81 14.03 1.34
CA LEU A 82 27.62 12.99 2.35
C LEU A 82 27.99 11.61 1.79
N SER A 83 29.14 11.52 1.11
CA SER A 83 29.53 10.30 0.39
C SER A 83 29.76 9.07 1.28
N SER A 84 29.93 9.27 2.59
CA SER A 84 30.09 8.21 3.60
C SER A 84 28.82 7.93 4.40
N GLU A 85 27.73 8.64 4.13
CA GLU A 85 26.46 8.51 4.85
C GLU A 85 25.39 7.97 3.90
N ASN A 86 24.38 7.33 4.47
CA ASN A 86 23.23 6.89 3.68
C ASN A 86 22.32 8.10 3.37
N VAL A 87 22.04 8.34 2.09
CA VAL A 87 21.14 9.41 1.64
C VAL A 87 20.15 8.82 0.63
N ILE A 88 18.86 8.90 0.95
CA ILE A 88 17.79 8.43 0.08
C ILE A 88 16.93 9.60 -0.42
N ALA A 89 16.32 9.42 -1.59
CA ALA A 89 15.37 10.36 -2.17
C ALA A 89 13.95 9.78 -2.15
N MET A 90 12.94 10.58 -1.78
CA MET A 90 11.52 10.21 -1.85
C MET A 90 10.70 11.30 -2.53
N GLY A 91 9.81 10.94 -3.44
CA GLY A 91 9.05 11.92 -4.21
C GLY A 91 8.19 11.30 -5.28
N HIS A 92 7.64 12.14 -6.16
CA HIS A 92 6.77 11.66 -7.24
C HIS A 92 7.54 10.71 -8.18
N PRO A 93 7.00 9.52 -8.55
CA PRO A 93 7.71 8.52 -9.36
C PRO A 93 8.31 9.07 -10.66
N ARG A 94 7.61 10.00 -11.33
CA ARG A 94 8.09 10.69 -12.55
C ARG A 94 9.34 11.54 -12.34
N LEU A 95 9.56 12.08 -11.14
CA LEU A 95 10.73 12.89 -10.81
C LEU A 95 11.87 12.02 -10.27
N VAL A 96 11.54 11.07 -9.40
CA VAL A 96 12.52 10.11 -8.85
C VAL A 96 13.14 9.26 -9.97
N SER A 97 12.36 8.83 -10.97
CA SER A 97 12.88 8.11 -12.14
C SER A 97 13.80 8.95 -13.06
N ARG A 98 13.77 10.29 -12.95
CA ARG A 98 14.67 11.19 -13.70
C ARG A 98 16.02 11.37 -13.02
N ILE A 99 16.19 10.87 -11.81
CA ILE A 99 17.48 10.68 -11.15
C ILE A 99 18.17 9.51 -11.85
N LYS A 100 18.53 9.70 -13.13
CA LYS A 100 19.11 8.71 -14.06
C LYS A 100 20.59 8.39 -13.77
N GLU A 101 20.91 8.08 -12.52
CA GLU A 101 22.22 7.51 -12.10
C GLU A 101 21.98 6.41 -11.08
N MET A 102 21.14 5.44 -11.47
CA MET A 102 20.82 4.24 -10.67
C MET A 102 21.61 3.00 -11.12
N ASP A 103 22.68 3.15 -11.90
CA ASP A 103 23.65 2.07 -12.12
C ASP A 103 24.69 1.97 -10.98
N ASP A 104 24.86 3.04 -10.18
CA ASP A 104 25.80 3.07 -9.04
C ASP A 104 25.11 2.92 -7.67
N ILE A 105 23.82 2.54 -7.65
CA ILE A 105 23.11 2.14 -6.42
C ILE A 105 22.93 0.62 -6.44
N ILE A 106 24.03 -0.09 -6.62
CA ILE A 106 24.18 -1.46 -6.14
C ILE A 106 25.09 -1.31 -4.93
N PHE A 107 24.48 -1.26 -3.75
CA PHE A 107 25.22 -1.29 -2.50
C PHE A 107 25.79 -2.71 -2.39
N HIS A 108 27.02 -2.92 -2.86
CA HIS A 108 27.83 -4.04 -2.38
C HIS A 108 28.24 -3.78 -0.92
N SER A 109 27.26 -3.73 -0.03
CA SER A 109 27.43 -4.19 1.34
C SER A 109 27.27 -5.70 1.31
N ASP A 110 28.12 -6.45 2.00
CA ASP A 110 27.92 -7.88 2.29
C ASP A 110 26.66 -8.16 3.16
N ALA A 111 25.80 -7.16 3.34
CA ALA A 111 24.49 -7.26 3.97
C ALA A 111 23.43 -7.60 2.92
N PRO A 112 22.43 -8.43 3.25
CA PRO A 112 21.32 -8.69 2.33
C PRO A 112 20.59 -7.37 2.01
N GLU A 113 20.66 -6.92 0.76
CA GLU A 113 19.95 -5.71 0.32
C GLU A 113 18.43 -5.92 0.47
N THR A 114 17.73 -5.01 1.14
CA THR A 114 16.26 -5.00 1.15
C THR A 114 15.76 -4.36 -0.14
N GLY A 115 14.90 -5.05 -0.87
CA GLY A 115 14.26 -4.55 -2.08
C GLY A 115 12.74 -4.61 -1.99
N SER A 116 12.09 -3.89 -2.90
CA SER A 116 10.63 -3.89 -3.05
C SER A 116 10.24 -4.04 -4.52
N ILE A 117 9.20 -4.83 -4.79
CA ILE A 117 8.56 -4.89 -6.10
C ILE A 117 7.07 -4.61 -5.95
N PHE A 118 6.48 -3.95 -6.94
CA PHE A 118 5.04 -3.77 -7.05
C PHE A 118 4.55 -4.35 -8.37
N LEU A 119 3.40 -5.01 -8.34
CA LEU A 119 2.77 -5.57 -9.52
C LEU A 119 1.33 -5.08 -9.62
N GLU A 120 1.03 -4.49 -10.77
CA GLU A 120 -0.30 -4.15 -11.24
C GLU A 120 -0.48 -4.85 -12.60
N ASP A 121 -1.54 -5.63 -12.74
CA ASP A 121 -1.83 -6.36 -13.97
C ASP A 121 -3.35 -6.40 -14.19
N PRO A 122 -3.84 -6.23 -15.43
CA PRO A 122 -5.27 -6.35 -15.71
C PRO A 122 -5.89 -7.68 -15.27
N SER A 123 -5.09 -8.76 -15.21
CA SER A 123 -5.56 -10.07 -14.72
C SER A 123 -5.59 -10.20 -13.19
N PHE A 124 -5.30 -9.13 -12.46
CA PHE A 124 -5.54 -9.03 -11.01
C PHE A 124 -6.90 -8.40 -10.69
N ALA A 125 -7.79 -8.35 -11.67
CA ALA A 125 -9.18 -8.01 -11.45
C ALA A 125 -10.02 -9.24 -11.08
N PHE A 126 -11.03 -9.05 -10.24
CA PHE A 126 -12.02 -10.08 -9.92
C PHE A 126 -13.41 -9.45 -9.72
N ASP A 127 -14.44 -10.20 -10.07
CA ASP A 127 -15.83 -9.79 -9.97
C ASP A 127 -16.49 -10.39 -8.73
N TYR A 128 -17.30 -9.62 -8.02
CA TYR A 128 -18.04 -10.13 -6.86
C TYR A 128 -19.32 -9.38 -6.59
N ALA A 129 -20.15 -9.99 -5.75
CA ALA A 129 -21.32 -9.36 -5.15
C ALA A 129 -21.19 -9.30 -3.63
N HIS A 130 -21.81 -8.31 -2.99
CA HIS A 130 -21.85 -8.20 -1.53
C HIS A 130 -23.07 -7.41 -1.03
N ILE A 131 -23.25 -7.40 0.30
CA ILE A 131 -24.19 -6.53 1.01
C ILE A 131 -23.47 -5.95 2.23
N LEU A 132 -23.61 -4.64 2.46
CA LEU A 132 -23.13 -3.94 3.65
C LEU A 132 -24.30 -3.34 4.43
N PRO A 133 -24.87 -4.05 5.43
CA PRO A 133 -26.14 -3.66 6.06
C PRO A 133 -26.12 -2.30 6.76
N LEU A 134 -24.95 -1.85 7.20
CA LEU A 134 -24.77 -0.60 7.96
C LEU A 134 -24.44 0.61 7.07
N VAL A 135 -24.36 0.44 5.75
CA VAL A 135 -23.98 1.50 4.81
C VAL A 135 -25.13 1.78 3.86
N GLU A 136 -25.75 2.97 3.93
CA GLU A 136 -27.03 3.26 3.28
C GLU A 136 -27.08 2.90 1.78
N LYS A 137 -26.10 3.33 0.98
CA LYS A 137 -26.05 3.01 -0.46
C LYS A 137 -25.65 1.56 -0.77
N CYS A 138 -24.87 0.93 0.11
CA CYS A 138 -24.37 -0.43 -0.06
C CYS A 138 -25.22 -1.48 0.69
N SER A 139 -26.34 -1.06 1.27
CA SER A 139 -27.26 -1.88 2.06
C SER A 139 -28.16 -2.80 1.23
N ILE A 140 -28.07 -2.71 -0.09
CA ILE A 140 -28.76 -3.56 -1.06
C ILE A 140 -27.73 -4.44 -1.75
N LEU A 141 -28.14 -5.66 -2.13
CA LEU A 141 -27.30 -6.55 -2.94
C LEU A 141 -26.89 -5.88 -4.25
N HIS A 142 -25.58 -5.81 -4.46
CA HIS A 142 -24.96 -5.29 -5.67
C HIS A 142 -23.59 -5.96 -5.84
N GLY A 143 -22.84 -5.56 -6.86
CA GLY A 143 -21.51 -6.09 -7.11
C GLY A 143 -20.57 -5.07 -7.72
N HIS A 144 -19.30 -5.47 -7.80
CA HIS A 144 -18.18 -4.69 -8.31
C HIS A 144 -17.25 -5.55 -9.13
N THR A 145 -16.56 -4.91 -10.07
CA THR A 145 -15.30 -5.40 -10.62
C THR A 145 -14.20 -4.68 -9.86
N SER A 146 -13.40 -5.41 -9.07
CA SER A 146 -12.29 -4.83 -8.32
C SER A 146 -10.96 -5.16 -8.96
N SER A 147 -10.05 -4.18 -8.98
CA SER A 147 -8.64 -4.40 -9.37
C SER A 147 -7.75 -4.43 -8.13
N VAL A 148 -6.70 -5.26 -8.19
CA VAL A 148 -5.73 -5.42 -7.11
C VAL A 148 -4.32 -5.07 -7.59
N MET A 149 -3.61 -4.27 -6.79
CA MET A 149 -2.17 -4.09 -6.88
C MET A 149 -1.52 -4.71 -5.66
N VAL A 150 -0.40 -5.42 -5.86
CA VAL A 150 0.34 -6.08 -4.77
C VAL A 150 1.76 -5.55 -4.73
N GLU A 151 2.18 -5.14 -3.55
CA GLU A 151 3.54 -4.72 -3.23
C GLU A 151 4.17 -5.79 -2.33
N MET A 152 5.43 -6.13 -2.60
CA MET A 152 6.20 -7.09 -1.81
C MET A 152 7.53 -6.45 -1.45
N VAL A 153 7.95 -6.62 -0.19
CA VAL A 153 9.19 -6.09 0.35
C VAL A 153 9.94 -7.21 1.05
N GLY A 154 11.25 -7.26 0.91
CA GLY A 154 12.07 -8.21 1.66
C GLY A 154 13.51 -8.26 1.20
N THR A 155 14.20 -9.32 1.58
CA THR A 155 15.61 -9.53 1.28
C THR A 155 15.82 -9.99 -0.18
N MET A 156 16.65 -9.27 -0.92
CA MET A 156 17.06 -9.61 -2.29
C MET A 156 18.01 -10.81 -2.29
N LYS A 157 17.83 -11.70 -3.26
CA LYS A 157 18.75 -12.81 -3.55
C LYS A 157 19.12 -12.75 -5.03
N ASN A 158 20.42 -12.70 -5.34
CA ASN A 158 20.91 -12.57 -6.72
C ASN A 158 20.26 -11.39 -7.46
N ASN A 159 20.17 -10.23 -6.78
CA ASN A 159 19.56 -9.00 -7.30
C ASN A 159 18.05 -9.10 -7.64
N LEU A 160 17.35 -10.10 -7.11
CA LEU A 160 15.90 -10.26 -7.28
C LEU A 160 15.22 -10.53 -5.94
N LEU A 161 14.05 -9.93 -5.72
CA LEU A 161 13.20 -10.26 -4.58
C LEU A 161 12.41 -11.54 -4.89
N VAL A 162 11.63 -11.50 -5.97
CA VAL A 162 10.86 -12.61 -6.55
C VAL A 162 10.83 -12.39 -8.06
N ASP A 163 10.85 -13.46 -8.86
CA ASP A 163 10.61 -13.35 -10.31
C ASP A 163 9.20 -12.82 -10.58
N PHE A 164 9.04 -11.87 -11.50
CA PHE A 164 7.74 -11.26 -11.79
C PHE A 164 6.70 -12.29 -12.28
N SER A 165 7.11 -13.31 -13.03
CA SER A 165 6.21 -14.36 -13.52
C SER A 165 5.73 -15.25 -12.38
N GLU A 166 6.62 -15.57 -11.43
CA GLU A 166 6.28 -16.31 -10.23
C GLU A 166 5.34 -15.51 -9.32
N ALA A 167 5.67 -14.25 -9.02
CA ALA A 167 4.83 -13.33 -8.27
C ALA A 167 3.43 -13.23 -8.89
N LYS A 168 3.36 -12.99 -10.20
CA LYS A 168 2.10 -12.93 -10.95
C LYS A 168 1.31 -14.23 -10.86
N ARG A 169 1.96 -15.40 -10.94
CA ARG A 169 1.30 -16.70 -10.77
C ARG A 169 0.71 -16.87 -9.38
N ILE A 170 1.45 -16.52 -8.33
CA ILE A 170 0.98 -16.61 -6.93
C ILE A 170 -0.24 -15.71 -6.73
N ILE A 171 -0.14 -14.45 -7.14
CA ILE A 171 -1.23 -13.46 -6.99
C ILE A 171 -2.49 -13.95 -7.71
N LYS A 172 -2.38 -14.37 -8.97
CA LYS A 172 -3.55 -14.87 -9.74
C LYS A 172 -4.19 -16.09 -9.11
N ASN A 173 -3.39 -17.01 -8.58
CA ASN A 173 -3.92 -18.22 -7.94
C ASN A 173 -4.73 -17.89 -6.71
N VAL A 174 -4.29 -16.91 -5.91
CA VAL A 174 -5.06 -16.42 -4.75
C VAL A 174 -6.34 -15.72 -5.20
N LEU A 175 -6.24 -14.77 -6.14
CA LEU A 175 -7.40 -13.97 -6.58
C LEU A 175 -8.52 -14.82 -7.23
N ARG A 176 -8.19 -15.96 -7.85
CA ARG A 176 -9.20 -16.91 -8.35
C ARG A 176 -10.16 -17.42 -7.26
N GLY A 177 -9.71 -17.48 -6.00
CA GLY A 177 -10.58 -17.85 -4.87
C GLY A 177 -11.64 -16.80 -4.55
N PHE A 178 -11.39 -15.55 -4.93
CA PHE A 178 -12.24 -14.39 -4.68
C PHE A 178 -13.15 -14.06 -5.87
N ASP A 179 -12.76 -14.50 -7.06
CA ASP A 179 -13.50 -14.23 -8.29
C ASP A 179 -14.84 -14.97 -8.36
N HIS A 180 -15.85 -14.25 -8.85
CA HIS A 180 -17.24 -14.66 -8.94
C HIS A 180 -17.80 -15.20 -7.62
N LYS A 181 -17.54 -14.50 -6.51
CA LYS A 181 -18.04 -14.83 -5.18
C LYS A 181 -19.07 -13.82 -4.68
N PHE A 182 -19.95 -14.30 -3.80
CA PHE A 182 -20.76 -13.48 -2.94
C PHE A 182 -20.09 -13.37 -1.57
N PHE A 183 -19.60 -12.18 -1.22
CA PHE A 183 -18.98 -11.91 0.07
C PHE A 183 -20.02 -11.47 1.09
N ILE A 184 -20.00 -12.10 2.26
CA ILE A 184 -20.89 -11.76 3.34
C ILE A 184 -20.26 -12.09 4.69
N ASN A 185 -20.57 -11.30 5.71
CA ASN A 185 -20.09 -11.57 7.05
C ASN A 185 -20.71 -12.87 7.58
N ARG A 186 -19.87 -13.78 8.09
CA ARG A 186 -20.24 -15.05 8.71
C ARG A 186 -21.28 -14.88 9.81
N ARG A 187 -21.30 -13.76 10.52
CA ARG A 187 -22.29 -13.49 11.58
C ARG A 187 -23.75 -13.56 11.12
N TYR A 188 -23.99 -13.42 9.83
CA TYR A 188 -25.33 -13.49 9.25
C TYR A 188 -25.73 -14.92 8.81
N LEU A 189 -24.83 -15.90 8.96
CA LEU A 189 -25.12 -17.31 8.71
C LEU A 189 -26.08 -17.83 9.79
N ILE A 190 -27.23 -18.34 9.34
CA ILE A 190 -28.25 -18.94 10.20
C ILE A 190 -28.09 -20.46 10.26
N SER A 191 -27.79 -21.07 9.13
CA SER A 191 -27.62 -22.52 9.01
C SER A 191 -26.83 -22.87 7.75
N GLU A 192 -26.18 -24.03 7.75
CA GLU A 192 -25.54 -24.61 6.58
C GLU A 192 -26.04 -26.03 6.32
N THR A 193 -26.12 -26.41 5.04
CA THR A 193 -26.30 -27.79 4.57
C THR A 193 -25.06 -28.19 3.80
N GLU A 194 -25.01 -29.41 3.24
CA GLU A 194 -23.88 -29.82 2.38
C GLU A 194 -23.70 -28.96 1.12
N GLN A 195 -24.75 -28.27 0.67
CA GLN A 195 -24.73 -27.53 -0.60
C GLN A 195 -24.98 -26.04 -0.46
N HIS A 196 -25.65 -25.60 0.60
CA HIS A 196 -26.13 -24.22 0.73
C HIS A 196 -25.88 -23.62 2.10
N TYR A 197 -25.57 -22.33 2.11
CA TYR A 197 -25.71 -21.48 3.28
C TYR A 197 -27.08 -20.80 3.28
N ARG A 198 -27.65 -20.64 4.47
CA ARG A 198 -28.76 -19.72 4.71
C ARG A 198 -28.27 -18.49 5.45
N ILE A 199 -28.39 -17.33 4.81
CA ILE A 199 -28.00 -16.03 5.33
C ILE A 199 -29.25 -15.23 5.64
N ALA A 200 -29.39 -14.70 6.86
CA ALA A 200 -30.51 -13.80 7.17
C ALA A 200 -30.11 -12.69 8.15
N PHE A 201 -30.60 -11.48 7.89
CA PHE A 201 -30.39 -10.30 8.73
C PHE A 201 -31.40 -9.21 8.38
N ASP A 202 -31.63 -8.29 9.31
CA ASP A 202 -32.47 -7.12 9.05
C ASP A 202 -31.61 -5.97 8.49
N GLY A 203 -31.99 -5.48 7.32
CA GLY A 203 -31.35 -4.34 6.67
C GLY A 203 -32.25 -3.10 6.65
N PRO A 204 -31.71 -1.93 6.29
CA PRO A 204 -32.47 -0.67 6.19
C PRO A 204 -33.66 -0.72 5.22
N LYS A 205 -33.65 -1.66 4.27
CA LYS A 205 -34.72 -1.84 3.25
C LYS A 205 -35.58 -3.09 3.49
N GLY A 206 -35.47 -3.69 4.68
CA GLY A 206 -36.21 -4.89 5.06
C GLY A 206 -35.30 -6.07 5.37
N ARG A 207 -35.93 -7.20 5.67
CA ARG A 207 -35.24 -8.43 6.03
C ARG A 207 -34.70 -9.14 4.79
N PHE A 208 -33.41 -9.48 4.83
CA PHE A 208 -32.80 -10.43 3.90
C PHE A 208 -32.94 -11.84 4.47
N ASP A 209 -33.34 -12.79 3.61
CA ASP A 209 -33.31 -14.24 3.89
C ASP A 209 -32.93 -14.92 2.56
N LEU A 210 -31.66 -15.29 2.45
CA LEU A 210 -31.03 -15.77 1.22
C LEU A 210 -30.57 -17.22 1.43
N GLN A 211 -30.85 -18.07 0.44
CA GLN A 211 -30.24 -19.39 0.33
C GLN A 211 -29.24 -19.37 -0.82
N LEU A 212 -27.97 -19.62 -0.51
CA LEU A 212 -26.86 -19.41 -1.45
C LEU A 212 -25.99 -20.67 -1.55
N PRO A 213 -25.54 -21.08 -2.74
CA PRO A 213 -24.62 -22.21 -2.88
C PRO A 213 -23.29 -21.95 -2.16
N ILE A 214 -22.77 -22.98 -1.48
CA ILE A 214 -21.51 -22.87 -0.70
C ILE A 214 -20.34 -22.48 -1.60
N HIS A 215 -20.24 -23.05 -2.81
CA HIS A 215 -19.11 -22.84 -3.71
C HIS A 215 -19.03 -21.44 -4.32
N THR A 216 -20.12 -20.67 -4.30
CA THR A 216 -20.16 -19.28 -4.75
C THR A 216 -20.20 -18.27 -3.61
N THR A 217 -20.24 -18.71 -2.35
CA THR A 217 -20.38 -17.84 -1.19
C THR A 217 -19.11 -17.87 -0.35
N TYR A 218 -18.54 -16.70 -0.10
CA TYR A 218 -17.37 -16.55 0.76
C TYR A 218 -17.78 -15.86 2.06
N LEU A 219 -17.64 -16.59 3.17
CA LEU A 219 -17.96 -16.10 4.51
C LEU A 219 -16.74 -15.39 5.11
N LEU A 220 -16.87 -14.08 5.32
CA LEU A 220 -15.86 -13.22 5.93
C LEU A 220 -16.06 -13.12 7.44
N GLU A 221 -14.99 -12.96 8.21
CA GLU A 221 -15.11 -12.67 9.65
C GLU A 221 -15.54 -11.20 9.92
N GLY A 222 -15.23 -10.29 8.99
CA GLY A 222 -15.66 -8.90 9.02
C GLY A 222 -16.77 -8.59 8.00
N GLU A 223 -17.25 -7.34 7.98
CA GLU A 223 -18.10 -6.86 6.89
C GLU A 223 -17.36 -6.91 5.55
N ALA A 224 -18.09 -7.08 4.45
CA ALA A 224 -17.53 -7.22 3.09
C ALA A 224 -17.03 -5.89 2.50
N THR A 225 -16.20 -5.15 3.25
CA THR A 225 -15.59 -3.90 2.80
C THR A 225 -14.25 -4.16 2.11
N VAL A 226 -13.79 -3.22 1.29
CA VAL A 226 -12.48 -3.31 0.61
C VAL A 226 -11.31 -3.48 1.56
N GLU A 227 -11.36 -2.87 2.74
CA GLU A 227 -10.35 -3.04 3.79
C GLU A 227 -10.26 -4.50 4.24
N ASN A 228 -11.41 -5.12 4.57
CA ASN A 228 -11.44 -6.50 5.02
C ASN A 228 -11.08 -7.48 3.89
N LEU A 229 -11.47 -7.18 2.64
CA LEU A 229 -11.03 -7.96 1.48
C LEU A 229 -9.50 -7.90 1.32
N ALA A 230 -8.87 -6.73 1.52
CA ALA A 230 -7.41 -6.61 1.47
C ALA A 230 -6.73 -7.46 2.55
N VAL A 231 -7.28 -7.47 3.77
CA VAL A 231 -6.80 -8.37 4.84
C VAL A 231 -6.92 -9.85 4.43
N GLU A 232 -8.06 -10.26 3.88
CA GLU A 232 -8.26 -11.65 3.47
C GLU A 232 -7.31 -12.05 2.34
N ILE A 233 -7.13 -11.20 1.33
CA ILE A 233 -6.16 -11.47 0.26
C ILE A 233 -4.75 -11.61 0.84
N ILE A 234 -4.33 -10.76 1.79
CA ILE A 234 -3.03 -10.90 2.47
C ILE A 234 -2.93 -12.27 3.18
N LYS A 235 -3.97 -12.69 3.91
CA LYS A 235 -3.97 -13.99 4.61
C LYS A 235 -3.74 -15.16 3.66
N HIS A 236 -4.28 -15.11 2.45
CA HIS A 236 -4.10 -16.15 1.43
C HIS A 236 -2.81 -15.98 0.62
N LEU A 237 -2.30 -14.76 0.43
CA LEU A 237 -1.03 -14.50 -0.25
C LEU A 237 0.16 -14.99 0.58
N VAL A 238 0.26 -14.56 1.84
CA VAL A 238 1.45 -14.74 2.69
C VAL A 238 1.98 -16.18 2.73
N PRO A 239 1.15 -17.22 2.91
CA PRO A 239 1.63 -18.61 2.94
C PRO A 239 2.26 -19.10 1.63
N ASN A 240 1.94 -18.44 0.51
CA ASN A 240 2.41 -18.79 -0.82
C ASN A 240 3.63 -17.96 -1.28
N LEU A 241 4.03 -16.95 -0.49
CA LEU A 241 5.16 -16.08 -0.82
C LEU A 241 6.50 -16.74 -0.48
N PRO A 242 7.58 -16.44 -1.24
CA PRO A 242 8.92 -16.87 -0.88
C PRO A 242 9.35 -16.37 0.50
N LYS A 243 10.13 -17.18 1.22
CA LYS A 243 10.57 -16.89 2.60
C LYS A 243 11.38 -15.61 2.77
N ASN A 244 11.97 -15.10 1.69
CA ASN A 244 12.73 -13.85 1.70
C ASN A 244 11.83 -12.61 1.55
N VAL A 245 10.52 -12.78 1.36
CA VAL A 245 9.54 -11.69 1.44
C VAL A 245 9.15 -11.49 2.90
N GLU A 246 9.32 -10.27 3.39
CA GLU A 246 9.16 -9.87 4.80
C GLU A 246 7.97 -8.93 5.01
N GLY A 247 7.44 -8.37 3.93
CA GLY A 247 6.27 -7.49 3.95
C GLY A 247 5.46 -7.62 2.66
N VAL A 248 4.14 -7.46 2.80
CA VAL A 248 3.21 -7.42 1.66
C VAL A 248 2.21 -6.28 1.84
N GLY A 249 2.03 -5.50 0.78
CA GLY A 249 1.00 -4.50 0.64
C GLY A 249 -0.05 -4.98 -0.37
N VAL A 250 -1.33 -4.86 -0.04
CA VAL A 250 -2.44 -5.13 -0.97
C VAL A 250 -3.30 -3.89 -1.08
N TYR A 251 -3.52 -3.45 -2.30
CA TYR A 251 -4.31 -2.29 -2.67
C TYR A 251 -5.49 -2.79 -3.52
N ILE A 252 -6.72 -2.52 -3.11
CA ILE A 252 -7.95 -2.92 -3.81
C ILE A 252 -8.74 -1.69 -4.20
N TYR A 253 -9.25 -1.66 -5.43
CA TYR A 253 -10.10 -0.60 -5.95
C TYR A 253 -11.49 -1.12 -6.32
N GLU A 254 -12.55 -0.58 -5.71
CA GLU A 254 -13.96 -0.81 -6.07
C GLU A 254 -14.40 0.25 -7.10
N GLY A 255 -14.38 -0.13 -8.39
CA GLY A 255 -14.77 0.76 -9.49
C GLY A 255 -13.82 1.96 -9.69
N TYR A 256 -14.29 3.01 -10.36
CA TYR A 256 -13.49 4.20 -10.62
C TYR A 256 -13.39 5.10 -9.37
N ASN A 257 -12.17 5.33 -8.87
CA ASN A 257 -11.79 6.30 -7.82
C ASN A 257 -12.10 5.95 -6.35
N LYS A 258 -12.41 4.69 -6.00
CA LYS A 258 -12.52 4.26 -4.60
C LYS A 258 -11.65 3.04 -4.37
N GLY A 259 -10.75 3.11 -3.41
CA GLY A 259 -9.89 1.99 -3.06
C GLY A 259 -9.34 2.09 -1.65
N SER A 260 -8.83 0.98 -1.16
CA SER A 260 -8.19 0.86 0.14
C SER A 260 -6.86 0.11 0.01
N HIS A 261 -5.97 0.29 0.97
CA HIS A 261 -4.71 -0.42 1.03
C HIS A 261 -4.38 -0.85 2.45
N ILE A 262 -3.75 -2.01 2.57
CA ILE A 262 -3.25 -2.55 3.83
C ILE A 262 -1.84 -3.08 3.59
N ILE A 263 -0.94 -2.73 4.50
CA ILE A 263 0.44 -3.19 4.51
C ILE A 263 0.63 -4.04 5.76
N SER A 264 1.12 -5.26 5.58
CA SER A 264 1.36 -6.22 6.66
C SER A 264 2.82 -6.65 6.70
N LYS A 265 3.39 -6.68 7.90
CA LYS A 265 4.68 -7.32 8.16
C LYS A 265 4.46 -8.83 8.28
N ILE A 266 5.23 -9.61 7.54
CA ILE A 266 5.19 -11.07 7.63
C ILE A 266 6.04 -11.48 8.85
N PRO A 267 5.46 -12.17 9.85
CA PRO A 267 6.23 -12.67 10.98
C PRO A 267 7.27 -13.68 10.48
N VAL A 268 8.53 -13.53 10.89
CA VAL A 268 9.57 -14.54 10.63
C VAL A 268 9.25 -15.75 11.52
N ILE A 269 8.92 -16.89 10.91
CA ILE A 269 8.74 -18.19 11.59
C ILE A 269 10.04 -18.97 11.51
#